data_AF-A0A8S3GZ76-F1
#
_entry.id   AF-A0A8S3GZ76-F1
#
_cell.length_a   1.000
_cell.length_b   1.000
_cell.length_c   1.000
_cell.angle_alpha   90.00
_cell.angle_beta   90.00
_cell.angle_gamma   90.00
#
_symmetry.space_group_name_H-M   'P 1'
#
loop_
_entity.id
_entity.type
_entity.pdbx_description
1 polymer ?
#
loop_
_entity_poly.entity_id
_entity_poly.type
_entity_poly.pdbx_seq_one_letter_code
_entity_poly.pdbx_strand_id
1 'polypeptide(L)'
;NDKALGTDKHVFSVLGPHLGHYYGDIFLVFKSDVMFHPDTNFSPQAATSFMSGRTFLYRPWIKDPGTSAEKIRCFHESKLHCAIPGYEYAVAAELIAVSGLEKKTLAVDLKTIINRWIEVDAHQVLEAHLPQLVPLDYIEEVYIPRNLFASLTSTAQESAQKVFRDALHITNHDINLTDAGGTGPHPVAKSRSDYQDFVTNTLIKKFEKRKEYEKHFRGISLTIAPSQCMDHTVLPLTISDAYDQYCRLHKQGSHDDKNIYIYWEAMHGDMMLTLSDEPINPHVSQPHIRCLVCYIAERPATATLNYNESYSYLNAGEPFRHGVIKTDGRCSSSSQSFYRGCNVEDFLTYCLRIEKNTGQVTLSHAGPNSIYCYETITCKFLKASLDLNKLQYIHLSAGSQKVPVRNLIINFELMSDLHPSFDTNFKRGDEAFPRSKKSYDVDRD
;
A
#
# COMPACT_ATOMS: atom_id res chain seq x y z
N ASN A 1 14.99 20.69 13.89
CA ASN A 1 13.73 20.91 13.16
C ASN A 1 13.09 19.58 12.78
N ASP A 2 13.80 18.70 12.07
CA ASP A 2 13.24 17.41 11.60
C ASP A 2 12.68 16.52 12.71
N LYS A 3 13.38 16.41 13.85
CA LYS A 3 12.86 15.70 15.03
C LYS A 3 11.54 16.24 15.57
N ALA A 4 11.30 17.55 15.46
CA ALA A 4 10.05 18.17 15.89
C ALA A 4 8.92 17.96 14.86
N LEU A 5 9.28 17.79 13.59
CA LEU A 5 8.37 17.46 12.49
C LEU A 5 8.15 15.93 12.34
N GLY A 6 8.94 15.12 13.07
CA GLY A 6 8.95 13.67 12.99
C GLY A 6 9.50 13.12 11.67
N THR A 7 10.17 13.94 10.87
CA THR A 7 10.71 13.55 9.55
C THR A 7 12.04 12.80 9.65
N ASP A 8 12.68 12.82 10.83
CA ASP A 8 13.90 12.09 11.15
C ASP A 8 13.73 10.55 11.19
N LYS A 9 12.49 10.08 11.15
CA LYS A 9 12.13 8.65 11.17
C LYS A 9 11.81 8.08 9.79
N HIS A 10 11.93 8.89 8.74
CA HIS A 10 11.52 8.53 7.39
C HIS A 10 12.67 8.65 6.40
N VAL A 11 12.59 7.91 5.29
CA VAL A 11 13.45 8.17 4.14
C VAL A 11 12.85 9.34 3.37
N PHE A 12 13.60 10.44 3.28
CA PHE A 12 13.23 11.59 2.47
C PHE A 12 13.27 11.24 0.98
N SER A 13 12.24 11.65 0.25
CA SER A 13 12.14 11.54 -1.19
C SER A 13 11.35 12.71 -1.74
N VAL A 14 11.38 12.89 -3.06
CA VAL A 14 10.49 13.80 -3.79
C VAL A 14 9.54 12.94 -4.62
N LEU A 15 8.25 13.30 -4.66
CA LEU A 15 7.30 12.57 -5.47
C LEU A 15 7.40 13.05 -6.92
N GLY A 16 8.28 12.37 -7.70
CA GLY A 16 8.63 12.46 -9.14
C GLY A 16 9.97 13.19 -9.41
N PRO A 17 10.22 13.80 -10.59
CA PRO A 17 11.57 14.23 -10.97
C PRO A 17 12.23 15.14 -9.93
N HIS A 18 13.27 14.60 -9.29
CA HIS A 18 14.06 15.31 -8.31
C HIS A 18 15.16 16.12 -9.02
N LEU A 19 15.06 17.45 -9.01
CA LEU A 19 16.04 18.30 -9.68
C LEU A 19 17.07 18.98 -8.76
N GLY A 20 17.01 18.74 -7.45
CA GLY A 20 18.04 19.22 -6.53
C GLY A 20 19.37 18.48 -6.73
N HIS A 21 20.23 18.99 -7.60
CA HIS A 21 21.53 18.39 -7.95
C HIS A 21 22.51 18.30 -6.76
N TYR A 22 22.23 19.03 -5.67
CA TYR A 22 22.97 18.97 -4.42
C TYR A 22 22.72 17.68 -3.60
N TYR A 23 21.77 16.84 -3.99
CA TYR A 23 21.59 15.50 -3.41
C TYR A 23 22.42 14.41 -4.11
N GLY A 24 23.16 14.77 -5.16
CA GLY A 24 24.04 13.88 -5.90
C GLY A 24 23.55 13.54 -7.31
N ASP A 25 24.28 12.64 -7.97
CA ASP A 25 24.08 12.31 -9.39
C ASP A 25 23.58 10.88 -9.62
N ILE A 26 23.18 10.18 -8.56
CA ILE A 26 22.55 8.87 -8.64
C ILE A 26 21.05 9.06 -8.47
N PHE A 27 20.28 8.70 -9.49
CA PHE A 27 18.82 8.76 -9.43
C PHE A 27 18.27 7.39 -9.08
N LEU A 28 17.58 7.30 -7.95
CA LEU A 28 16.83 6.12 -7.53
C LEU A 28 15.35 6.36 -7.81
N VAL A 29 14.76 5.53 -8.66
CA VAL A 29 13.33 5.58 -8.99
C VAL A 29 12.64 4.45 -8.24
N PHE A 30 11.69 4.80 -7.37
CA PHE A 30 10.91 3.82 -6.64
C PHE A 30 9.68 3.39 -7.45
N LYS A 31 9.26 2.14 -7.27
CA LYS A 31 7.96 1.63 -7.72
C LYS A 31 6.84 2.41 -7.04
N SER A 32 5.76 2.69 -7.78
CA SER A 32 4.60 3.45 -7.29
C SER A 32 3.93 2.78 -6.07
N ASP A 33 4.04 1.46 -5.94
CA ASP A 33 3.56 0.67 -4.79
C ASP A 33 4.01 1.22 -3.43
N VAL A 34 5.22 1.80 -3.34
CA VAL A 34 5.74 2.36 -2.07
C VAL A 34 4.85 3.48 -1.53
N MET A 35 4.12 4.16 -2.42
CA MET A 35 3.22 5.27 -2.08
C MET A 35 1.98 4.81 -1.28
N PHE A 36 1.70 3.51 -1.30
CA PHE A 36 0.56 2.88 -0.63
C PHE A 36 0.95 2.21 0.69
N HIS A 37 2.23 2.28 1.09
CA HIS A 37 2.69 1.77 2.38
C HIS A 37 2.14 2.64 3.53
N PRO A 38 1.64 2.05 4.64
CA PRO A 38 0.98 2.79 5.72
C PRO A 38 1.85 3.90 6.36
N ASP A 39 3.16 3.69 6.40
CA ASP A 39 4.13 4.69 6.90
C ASP A 39 4.55 5.73 5.87
N THR A 40 4.09 5.63 4.62
CA THR A 40 4.37 6.61 3.58
C THR A 40 3.41 7.79 3.69
N ASN A 41 3.92 9.01 3.59
CA ASN A 41 3.07 10.20 3.47
C ASN A 41 3.72 11.25 2.58
N PHE A 42 2.90 12.14 2.05
CA PHE A 42 3.32 13.22 1.18
C PHE A 42 2.87 14.54 1.74
N SER A 43 3.67 15.59 1.62
CA SER A 43 3.25 16.95 1.93
C SER A 43 3.31 17.81 0.66
N PRO A 44 2.44 18.84 0.55
CA PRO A 44 2.45 19.79 -0.58
C PRO A 44 3.81 20.43 -0.82
N GLN A 45 4.64 20.53 0.22
CA GLN A 45 5.98 21.09 0.18
C GLN A 45 6.85 20.47 1.26
N ALA A 46 8.16 20.69 1.18
CA ALA A 46 9.12 20.31 2.20
C ALA A 46 8.70 20.75 3.61
N ALA A 47 8.85 19.86 4.60
CA ALA A 47 8.47 20.08 6.00
C ALA A 47 9.18 21.31 6.59
N THR A 48 10.44 21.52 6.21
CA THR A 48 11.23 22.69 6.61
C THR A 48 10.67 24.01 6.08
N SER A 49 9.93 24.00 4.97
CA SER A 49 9.27 25.19 4.40
C SER A 49 8.10 25.68 5.25
N PHE A 50 7.42 24.79 5.99
CA PHE A 50 6.39 25.18 6.95
C PHE A 50 7.04 25.96 8.10
N MET A 51 8.15 25.43 8.64
CA MET A 51 8.88 26.07 9.73
C MET A 51 9.46 27.42 9.35
N SER A 52 10.01 27.55 8.14
CA SER A 52 10.56 28.82 7.66
C SER A 52 9.48 29.83 7.22
N GLY A 53 8.20 29.44 7.20
CA GLY A 53 7.09 30.24 6.67
C GLY A 53 7.03 30.34 5.15
N ARG A 54 7.92 29.65 4.43
CA ARG A 54 7.95 29.65 2.95
C ARG A 54 6.68 29.04 2.36
N THR A 55 6.13 28.02 3.01
CA THR A 55 4.86 27.41 2.58
C THR A 55 3.75 28.44 2.42
N PHE A 56 3.63 29.40 3.36
CA PHE A 56 2.57 30.42 3.35
C PHE A 56 2.84 31.55 2.35
N LEU A 57 4.09 31.74 1.92
CA LEU A 57 4.43 32.64 0.81
C LEU A 57 4.06 32.03 -0.54
N TYR A 58 4.34 30.73 -0.72
CA TYR A 58 4.05 30.02 -1.97
C TYR A 58 2.58 29.59 -2.10
N ARG A 59 1.85 29.52 -0.97
CA ARG A 59 0.43 29.15 -0.90
C ARG A 59 -0.38 30.23 -0.19
N PRO A 60 -0.72 31.33 -0.88
CA PRO A 60 -1.45 32.43 -0.27
C PRO A 60 -2.86 32.05 0.22
N TRP A 61 -3.38 30.88 -0.15
CA TRP A 61 -4.63 30.32 0.39
C TRP A 61 -4.49 29.68 1.78
N ILE A 62 -3.26 29.54 2.28
CA ILE A 62 -2.99 29.05 3.64
C ILE A 62 -2.42 30.21 4.46
N LYS A 63 -3.10 30.55 5.56
CA LYS A 63 -2.65 31.62 6.47
C LYS A 63 -1.49 31.12 7.34
N ASP A 64 -0.42 31.91 7.46
CA ASP A 64 0.66 31.62 8.42
C ASP A 64 0.10 31.68 9.86
N PRO A 65 0.14 30.56 10.62
CA PRO A 65 -0.37 30.54 11.98
C PRO A 65 0.57 31.23 12.99
N GLY A 66 1.76 31.66 12.57
CA GLY A 66 2.72 32.43 13.35
C GLY A 66 3.59 31.57 14.26
N THR A 67 3.00 30.78 15.16
CA THR A 67 3.76 30.00 16.15
C THR A 67 4.38 28.73 15.57
N SER A 68 5.54 28.31 16.11
CA SER A 68 6.19 27.07 15.67
C SER A 68 5.32 25.82 15.89
N ALA A 69 4.60 25.76 17.02
CA ALA A 69 3.73 24.62 17.34
C ALA A 69 2.57 24.50 16.34
N GLU A 70 1.96 25.61 15.94
CA GLU A 70 0.88 25.59 14.95
C GLU A 70 1.38 25.36 13.53
N LYS A 71 2.61 25.78 13.19
CA LYS A 71 3.27 25.42 11.93
C LYS A 71 3.52 23.92 11.83
N ILE A 72 3.98 23.29 12.91
CA ILE A 72 4.14 21.83 13.00
C ILE A 72 2.78 21.14 12.85
N ARG A 73 1.74 21.63 13.55
CA ARG A 73 0.37 21.10 13.39
C ARG A 73 -0.10 21.19 11.94
N CYS A 74 0.05 22.36 11.31
CA CYS A 74 -0.31 22.59 9.91
C CYS A 74 0.42 21.66 8.95
N PHE A 75 1.72 21.39 9.18
CA PHE A 75 2.46 20.39 8.42
C PHE A 75 1.83 19.00 8.54
N HIS A 76 1.54 18.53 9.75
CA HIS A 76 0.93 17.21 9.95
C HIS A 76 -0.47 17.10 9.35
N GLU A 77 -1.29 18.16 9.46
CA GLU A 77 -2.64 18.23 8.86
C GLU A 77 -2.61 18.31 7.33
N SER A 78 -1.49 18.73 6.73
CA SER A 78 -1.32 18.80 5.28
C SER A 78 -0.89 17.49 4.62
N LYS A 79 -0.57 16.46 5.42
CA LYS A 79 -0.08 15.18 4.91
C LYS A 79 -1.17 14.44 4.15
N LEU A 80 -0.79 13.89 3.00
CA LEU A 80 -1.61 13.07 2.13
C LEU A 80 -1.02 11.65 2.07
N HIS A 81 -1.86 10.67 1.77
CA HIS A 81 -1.45 9.27 1.65
C HIS A 81 -2.22 8.63 0.48
N CYS A 82 -1.53 7.92 -0.43
CA CYS A 82 -2.12 7.49 -1.70
C CYS A 82 -3.16 6.36 -1.58
N ALA A 83 -3.12 5.59 -0.50
CA ALA A 83 -4.18 4.64 -0.18
C ALA A 83 -5.46 5.27 0.40
N ILE A 84 -5.51 6.60 0.56
CA ILE A 84 -6.67 7.31 1.08
C ILE A 84 -7.48 7.89 -0.10
N PRO A 85 -8.71 7.42 -0.35
CA PRO A 85 -9.56 7.94 -1.42
C PRO A 85 -9.64 9.47 -1.46
N GLY A 86 -9.52 10.04 -2.66
CA GLY A 86 -9.57 11.49 -2.87
C GLY A 86 -8.24 12.21 -2.69
N TYR A 87 -7.16 11.51 -2.32
CA TYR A 87 -5.82 12.11 -2.31
C TYR A 87 -5.47 12.65 -3.70
N GLU A 88 -5.84 11.94 -4.75
CA GLU A 88 -5.56 12.29 -6.14
C GLU A 88 -6.20 13.64 -6.51
N TYR A 89 -7.42 13.89 -6.03
CA TYR A 89 -8.09 15.17 -6.22
C TYR A 89 -7.41 16.29 -5.44
N ALA A 90 -7.04 16.02 -4.18
CA ALA A 90 -6.33 17.00 -3.34
C ALA A 90 -4.97 17.38 -3.96
N VAL A 91 -4.19 16.40 -4.39
CA VAL A 91 -2.90 16.61 -5.07
C VAL A 91 -3.09 17.35 -6.39
N ALA A 92 -4.08 16.96 -7.21
CA ALA A 92 -4.35 17.63 -8.48
C ALA A 92 -4.74 19.10 -8.26
N ALA A 93 -5.63 19.39 -7.32
CA ALA A 93 -6.05 20.76 -7.00
C ALA A 93 -4.88 21.60 -6.51
N GLU A 94 -4.02 21.04 -5.66
CA GLU A 94 -2.80 21.68 -5.17
C GLU A 94 -1.83 22.00 -6.32
N LEU A 95 -1.52 21.02 -7.18
CA LEU A 95 -0.63 21.20 -8.33
C LEU A 95 -1.17 22.22 -9.35
N ILE A 96 -2.48 22.23 -9.57
CA ILE A 96 -3.15 23.22 -10.42
C ILE A 96 -3.03 24.62 -9.82
N ALA A 97 -3.31 24.76 -8.51
CA ALA A 97 -3.28 26.05 -7.83
C ALA A 97 -1.88 26.68 -7.84
N VAL A 98 -0.83 25.92 -7.50
CA VAL A 98 0.55 26.44 -7.49
C VAL A 98 1.03 26.78 -8.90
N SER A 99 0.69 25.96 -9.90
CA SER A 99 1.10 26.20 -11.29
C SER A 99 0.36 27.38 -11.92
N GLY A 100 -0.94 27.49 -11.63
CA GLY A 100 -1.77 28.59 -12.12
C GLY A 100 -1.39 29.94 -11.51
N LEU A 101 -1.02 29.95 -10.23
CA LEU A 101 -0.53 31.16 -9.56
C LEU A 101 0.75 31.69 -10.22
N GLU A 102 1.71 30.79 -10.48
CA GLU A 102 3.00 31.16 -11.07
C GLU A 102 2.88 31.62 -12.52
N LYS A 103 2.11 30.89 -13.34
CA LYS A 103 1.88 31.22 -14.75
C LYS A 103 0.75 32.26 -14.96
N LYS A 104 0.11 32.72 -13.88
CA LYS A 104 -1.02 33.67 -13.89
C LYS A 104 -2.16 33.24 -14.81
N THR A 105 -2.53 31.96 -14.75
CA THR A 105 -3.57 31.36 -15.60
C THR A 105 -4.41 30.36 -14.82
N LEU A 106 -5.69 30.23 -15.21
CA LEU A 106 -6.56 29.14 -14.74
C LEU A 106 -6.55 27.94 -15.70
N ALA A 107 -6.04 28.12 -16.91
CA ALA A 107 -5.88 27.06 -17.89
C ALA A 107 -4.57 26.31 -17.60
N VAL A 108 -4.62 25.42 -16.60
CA VAL A 108 -3.48 24.57 -16.20
C VAL A 108 -3.76 23.15 -16.66
N ASP A 109 -2.95 22.66 -17.59
CA ASP A 109 -2.93 21.27 -18.02
C ASP A 109 -1.74 20.50 -17.40
N LEU A 110 -1.69 19.19 -17.65
CA LEU A 110 -0.60 18.33 -17.16
C LEU A 110 0.78 18.82 -17.63
N LYS A 111 0.87 19.31 -18.87
CA LYS A 111 2.13 19.85 -19.43
C LYS A 111 2.58 21.08 -18.67
N THR A 112 1.66 21.97 -18.29
CA THR A 112 1.94 23.16 -17.48
C THR A 112 2.50 22.78 -16.12
N ILE A 113 1.93 21.75 -15.48
CA ILE A 113 2.40 21.23 -14.19
C ILE A 113 3.82 20.65 -14.32
N ILE A 114 4.05 19.80 -15.34
CA ILE A 114 5.38 19.20 -15.61
C ILE A 114 6.42 20.28 -15.89
N ASN A 115 6.08 21.28 -16.71
CA ASN A 115 6.98 22.39 -17.03
C ASN A 115 7.35 23.21 -15.79
N ARG A 116 6.37 23.52 -14.92
CA ARG A 116 6.67 24.19 -13.65
C ARG A 116 7.62 23.34 -12.81
N TRP A 117 7.31 22.05 -12.67
CA TRP A 117 8.10 21.16 -11.84
C TRP A 117 9.58 21.16 -12.24
N ILE A 118 9.88 21.08 -13.53
CA ILE A 118 11.27 21.07 -14.00
C ILE A 118 12.01 22.42 -13.82
N GLU A 119 11.28 23.50 -13.52
CA GLU A 119 11.81 24.85 -13.34
C GLU A 119 12.02 25.22 -11.86
N VAL A 120 11.52 24.41 -10.91
CA VAL A 120 11.53 24.75 -9.47
C VAL A 120 12.43 23.83 -8.64
N ASP A 121 12.95 24.36 -7.53
CA ASP A 121 13.76 23.59 -6.58
C ASP A 121 12.98 22.41 -5.96
N ALA A 122 13.69 21.33 -5.60
CA ALA A 122 13.14 20.12 -4.99
C ALA A 122 12.32 20.40 -3.70
N HIS A 123 12.60 21.48 -2.97
CA HIS A 123 11.82 21.86 -1.79
C HIS A 123 10.51 22.59 -2.11
N GLN A 124 10.19 22.86 -3.38
CA GLN A 124 8.97 23.55 -3.82
C GLN A 124 7.95 22.63 -4.49
N VAL A 125 8.25 21.33 -4.50
CA VAL A 125 7.39 20.27 -5.03
C VAL A 125 6.94 19.38 -3.89
N LEU A 126 6.18 18.34 -4.22
CA LEU A 126 5.66 17.39 -3.24
C LEU A 126 6.82 16.63 -2.59
N GLU A 127 6.92 16.76 -1.27
CA GLU A 127 7.87 16.00 -0.46
C GLU A 127 7.23 14.66 -0.08
N ALA A 128 8.00 13.59 -0.22
CA ALA A 128 7.60 12.24 0.14
C ALA A 128 8.42 11.77 1.36
N HIS A 129 7.74 11.21 2.34
CA HIS A 129 8.32 10.57 3.50
C HIS A 129 8.03 9.08 3.41
N LEU A 130 9.01 8.30 2.98
CA LEU A 130 8.89 6.86 2.85
C LEU A 130 9.17 6.17 4.21
N PRO A 131 8.88 4.86 4.36
CA PRO A 131 9.16 4.13 5.58
C PRO A 131 10.66 4.18 5.93
N GLN A 132 10.99 4.06 7.21
CA GLN A 132 12.38 4.10 7.68
C GLN A 132 13.27 3.07 6.97
N LEU A 133 12.70 1.93 6.62
CA LEU A 133 13.35 0.86 5.89
C LEU A 133 12.58 0.61 4.60
N VAL A 134 13.20 0.96 3.48
CA VAL A 134 12.67 0.66 2.14
C VAL A 134 13.51 -0.47 1.55
N PRO A 135 12.94 -1.67 1.37
CA PRO A 135 13.65 -2.76 0.72
C PRO A 135 14.08 -2.40 -0.71
N LEU A 136 15.24 -2.88 -1.14
CA LEU A 136 15.82 -2.52 -2.45
C LEU A 136 14.98 -3.04 -3.64
N ASP A 137 14.07 -4.00 -3.42
CA ASP A 137 13.13 -4.48 -4.43
C ASP A 137 12.04 -3.46 -4.79
N TYR A 138 11.88 -2.40 -4.00
CA TYR A 138 11.05 -1.23 -4.34
C TYR A 138 11.76 -0.27 -5.29
N ILE A 139 13.06 -0.43 -5.54
CA ILE A 139 13.76 0.36 -6.55
C ILE A 139 13.42 -0.25 -7.92
N GLU A 140 12.76 0.55 -8.74
CA GLU A 140 12.41 0.18 -10.11
C GLU A 140 13.59 0.41 -11.05
N GLU A 141 14.26 1.55 -10.91
CA GLU A 141 15.35 1.96 -11.81
C GLU A 141 16.42 2.74 -11.04
N VAL A 142 17.67 2.57 -11.46
CA VAL A 142 18.84 3.30 -10.96
C VAL A 142 19.57 3.89 -12.16
N TYR A 143 19.74 5.22 -12.19
CA TYR A 143 20.58 5.87 -13.19
C TYR A 143 21.86 6.38 -12.54
N ILE A 144 23.00 6.04 -13.15
CA ILE A 144 24.32 6.49 -12.71
C ILE A 144 25.21 6.88 -13.91
N PRO A 145 25.98 7.99 -13.84
CA PRO A 145 26.97 8.33 -14.87
C PRO A 145 28.09 7.29 -14.93
N ARG A 146 28.65 7.06 -16.13
CA ARG A 146 29.71 6.08 -16.36
C ARG A 146 30.93 6.32 -15.49
N ASN A 147 31.44 7.55 -15.48
CA ASN A 147 32.63 7.87 -14.71
C ASN A 147 32.40 7.83 -13.20
N LEU A 148 31.18 8.12 -12.72
CA LEU A 148 30.82 7.96 -11.31
C LEU A 148 30.78 6.48 -10.93
N PHE A 149 30.12 5.63 -11.73
CA PHE A 149 30.11 4.18 -11.48
C PHE A 149 31.52 3.58 -11.48
N ALA A 150 32.36 3.98 -12.44
CA ALA A 150 33.75 3.56 -12.53
C ALA A 150 34.61 4.01 -11.32
N SER A 151 34.22 5.09 -10.65
CA SER A 151 34.90 5.58 -9.45
C SER A 151 34.55 4.81 -8.17
N LEU A 152 33.48 4.01 -8.19
CA LEU A 152 33.10 3.14 -7.07
C LEU A 152 34.11 2.01 -6.90
N THR A 153 34.19 1.44 -5.70
CA THR A 153 35.02 0.25 -5.44
C THR A 153 34.53 -0.94 -6.26
N SER A 154 35.41 -1.88 -6.61
CA SER A 154 35.03 -3.10 -7.35
C SER A 154 33.91 -3.86 -6.65
N THR A 155 33.94 -3.96 -5.31
CA THR A 155 32.88 -4.58 -4.52
C THR A 155 31.54 -3.85 -4.65
N ALA A 156 31.53 -2.53 -4.66
CA ALA A 156 30.30 -1.75 -4.83
C ALA A 156 29.73 -1.90 -6.24
N GLN A 157 30.59 -1.92 -7.27
CA GLN A 157 30.18 -2.16 -8.66
C GLN A 157 29.53 -3.55 -8.80
N GLU A 158 30.18 -4.60 -8.31
CA GLU A 158 29.66 -5.98 -8.34
C GLU A 158 28.35 -6.10 -7.55
N SER A 159 28.27 -5.48 -6.36
CA SER A 159 27.09 -5.51 -5.52
C SER A 159 25.90 -4.81 -6.20
N ALA A 160 26.12 -3.61 -6.75
CA ALA A 160 25.08 -2.87 -7.47
C ALA A 160 24.56 -3.67 -8.67
N GLN A 161 25.45 -4.24 -9.49
CA GLN A 161 25.08 -5.06 -10.63
C GLN A 161 24.28 -6.30 -10.22
N LYS A 162 24.67 -6.97 -9.11
CA LYS A 162 24.00 -8.18 -8.63
C LYS A 162 22.62 -7.90 -8.03
N VAL A 163 22.50 -6.79 -7.29
CA VAL A 163 21.26 -6.40 -6.60
C VAL A 163 20.24 -5.83 -7.57
N PHE A 164 20.64 -4.84 -8.37
CA PHE A 164 19.72 -4.11 -9.24
C PHE A 164 19.52 -4.76 -10.60
N ARG A 165 20.51 -5.53 -11.10
CA ARG A 165 20.41 -6.26 -12.39
C ARG A 165 19.95 -5.32 -13.51
N ASP A 166 18.83 -5.63 -14.15
CA ASP A 166 18.25 -4.89 -15.27
C ASP A 166 17.76 -3.48 -14.89
N ALA A 167 17.56 -3.21 -13.58
CA ALA A 167 17.21 -1.89 -13.08
C ALA A 167 18.41 -0.92 -13.07
N LEU A 168 19.65 -1.40 -13.18
CA LEU A 168 20.84 -0.55 -13.15
C LEU A 168 21.20 -0.02 -14.55
N HIS A 169 21.08 1.29 -14.72
CA HIS A 169 21.40 2.00 -15.95
C HIS A 169 22.69 2.81 -15.78
N ILE A 170 23.82 2.22 -16.17
CA ILE A 170 25.09 2.94 -16.32
C ILE A 170 25.01 3.73 -17.63
N THR A 171 24.87 5.05 -17.53
CA THR A 171 24.65 5.92 -18.70
C THR A 171 25.97 6.30 -19.35
N ASN A 172 25.94 6.67 -20.64
CA ASN A 172 27.13 7.08 -21.39
C ASN A 172 27.67 8.48 -21.05
N HIS A 173 27.15 9.12 -20.00
CA HIS A 173 27.56 10.45 -19.59
C HIS A 173 28.76 10.39 -18.65
N ASP A 174 29.69 11.32 -18.84
CA ASP A 174 30.73 11.62 -17.86
C ASP A 174 30.43 12.99 -17.23
N ILE A 175 30.36 13.04 -15.91
CA ILE A 175 30.06 14.26 -15.17
C ILE A 175 31.30 14.83 -14.48
N ASN A 176 31.33 16.14 -14.23
CA ASN A 176 32.36 16.72 -13.38
C ASN A 176 32.14 16.32 -11.90
N LEU A 177 32.95 15.37 -11.41
CA LEU A 177 32.91 14.87 -10.02
C LEU A 177 33.44 15.88 -8.98
N THR A 178 34.03 16.99 -9.42
CA THR A 178 34.61 18.02 -8.53
C THR A 178 33.71 19.22 -8.31
N ASP A 179 32.61 19.32 -9.05
CA ASP A 179 31.65 20.41 -8.91
C ASP A 179 30.74 20.18 -7.69
N ALA A 180 31.10 20.82 -6.58
CA ALA A 180 30.46 20.65 -5.27
C ALA A 180 29.43 21.75 -4.92
N GLY A 181 29.16 22.71 -5.82
CA GLY A 181 28.53 23.97 -5.43
C GLY A 181 27.23 24.29 -6.15
N GLY A 182 26.13 24.37 -5.40
CA GLY A 182 24.89 24.97 -5.88
C GLY A 182 23.65 24.55 -5.10
N THR A 183 22.65 25.42 -5.08
CA THR A 183 21.28 25.07 -4.71
C THR A 183 20.37 25.41 -5.88
N GLY A 184 19.25 24.70 -6.03
CA GLY A 184 18.30 24.91 -7.10
C GLY A 184 18.20 23.74 -8.08
N PRO A 185 17.33 23.88 -9.09
CA PRO A 185 16.97 22.79 -10.00
C PRO A 185 18.03 22.46 -11.05
N HIS A 186 18.94 23.39 -11.36
CA HIS A 186 19.88 23.24 -12.47
C HIS A 186 21.34 23.28 -11.98
N PRO A 187 22.15 22.27 -12.30
CA PRO A 187 23.59 22.28 -12.08
C PRO A 187 24.29 23.40 -12.85
N VAL A 188 25.36 23.93 -12.28
CA VAL A 188 26.22 24.91 -12.96
C VAL A 188 27.05 24.24 -14.07
N ALA A 189 27.63 23.07 -13.78
CA ALA A 189 28.38 22.32 -14.79
C ALA A 189 27.46 21.74 -15.87
N LYS A 190 27.72 22.13 -17.12
CA LYS A 190 26.98 21.64 -18.30
C LYS A 190 26.90 20.11 -18.37
N SER A 191 27.99 19.40 -18.07
CA SER A 191 27.98 17.93 -18.07
C SER A 191 26.96 17.33 -17.09
N ARG A 192 26.75 17.96 -15.93
CA ARG A 192 25.77 17.53 -14.92
C ARG A 192 24.36 17.90 -15.37
N SER A 193 24.17 19.09 -15.96
CA SER A 193 22.90 19.50 -16.57
C SER A 193 22.48 18.55 -17.69
N ASP A 194 23.37 18.25 -18.64
CA ASP A 194 23.09 17.35 -19.77
C ASP A 194 22.68 15.95 -19.27
N TYR A 195 23.35 15.43 -18.23
CA TYR A 195 22.98 14.16 -17.60
C TYR A 195 21.62 14.21 -16.88
N GLN A 196 21.38 15.26 -16.08
CA GLN A 196 20.10 15.45 -15.38
C GLN A 196 18.93 15.56 -16.38
N ASP A 197 19.11 16.32 -17.46
CA ASP A 197 18.14 16.47 -18.53
C ASP A 197 17.88 15.13 -19.24
N PHE A 198 18.93 14.35 -19.49
CA PHE A 198 18.79 13.01 -20.04
C PHE A 198 17.92 12.11 -19.16
N VAL A 199 18.20 12.02 -17.86
CA VAL A 199 17.44 11.18 -16.93
C VAL A 199 15.99 11.68 -16.84
N THR A 200 15.79 12.98 -16.61
CA THR A 200 14.46 13.59 -16.47
C THR A 200 13.60 13.38 -17.72
N ASN A 201 14.14 13.64 -18.91
CA ASN A 201 13.42 13.41 -20.16
C ASN A 201 13.10 11.92 -20.38
N THR A 202 13.98 11.02 -19.94
CA THR A 202 13.75 9.57 -20.01
C THR A 202 12.57 9.17 -19.12
N LEU A 203 12.53 9.68 -17.89
CA LEU A 203 11.46 9.41 -16.93
C LEU A 203 10.12 9.99 -17.41
N ILE A 204 10.11 11.23 -17.92
CA ILE A 204 8.89 11.83 -18.48
C ILE A 204 8.36 11.01 -19.66
N LYS A 205 9.23 10.57 -20.58
CA LYS A 205 8.81 9.70 -21.70
C LYS A 205 8.25 8.36 -21.22
N LYS A 206 8.80 7.78 -20.15
CA LYS A 206 8.27 6.55 -19.55
C LYS A 206 6.90 6.79 -18.92
N PHE A 207 6.75 7.87 -18.16
CA PHE A 207 5.47 8.27 -17.59
C PHE A 207 4.39 8.46 -18.67
N GLU A 208 4.70 9.21 -19.73
CA GLU A 208 3.77 9.46 -20.85
C GLU A 208 3.35 8.17 -21.57
N LYS A 209 4.20 7.14 -21.59
CA LYS A 209 3.85 5.82 -22.12
C LYS A 209 3.01 4.99 -21.14
N ARG A 210 3.28 5.09 -19.83
CA ARG A 210 2.62 4.28 -18.79
C ARG A 210 1.22 4.77 -18.45
N LYS A 211 0.95 6.08 -18.57
CA LYS A 211 -0.35 6.69 -18.22
C LYS A 211 -1.56 6.02 -18.89
N GLU A 212 -1.35 5.35 -20.03
CA GLU A 212 -2.39 4.66 -20.78
C GLU A 212 -2.66 3.21 -20.32
N TYR A 213 -1.73 2.58 -19.56
CA TYR A 213 -1.74 1.14 -19.28
C TYR A 213 -1.64 0.77 -17.80
N GLU A 214 -1.46 1.73 -16.90
CA GLU A 214 -1.16 1.41 -15.50
C GLU A 214 -2.39 0.84 -14.75
N LYS A 215 -2.22 -0.37 -14.19
CA LYS A 215 -3.19 -0.96 -13.28
C LYS A 215 -3.05 -0.23 -11.95
N HIS A 216 -4.04 0.58 -11.60
CA HIS A 216 -3.96 1.46 -10.44
C HIS A 216 -4.12 0.62 -9.16
N PHE A 217 -3.10 0.61 -8.30
CA PHE A 217 -3.29 0.23 -6.90
C PHE A 217 -4.31 1.18 -6.28
N ARG A 218 -5.29 0.62 -5.55
CA ARG A 218 -6.39 1.41 -4.97
C ARG A 218 -6.43 1.35 -3.44
N GLY A 219 -5.48 0.67 -2.82
CA GLY A 219 -5.51 0.40 -1.39
C GLY A 219 -4.12 0.19 -0.79
N ILE A 220 -4.10 -0.04 0.51
CA ILE A 220 -2.86 -0.13 1.29
C ILE A 220 -2.04 -1.33 0.83
N SER A 221 -0.71 -1.13 0.73
CA SER A 221 0.24 -2.15 0.32
C SER A 221 1.47 -2.16 1.21
N LEU A 222 1.75 -3.29 1.86
CA LEU A 222 2.89 -3.44 2.76
C LEU A 222 3.42 -4.87 2.77
N THR A 223 4.62 -5.07 3.31
CA THR A 223 5.13 -6.40 3.61
C THR A 223 5.30 -6.50 5.12
N ILE A 224 4.45 -7.30 5.76
CA ILE A 224 4.44 -7.46 7.22
C ILE A 224 5.62 -8.36 7.60
N ALA A 225 6.42 -7.92 8.57
CA ALA A 225 7.50 -8.71 9.14
C ALA A 225 6.94 -9.85 10.02
N PRO A 226 7.62 -11.01 10.09
CA PRO A 226 7.19 -12.10 10.97
C PRO A 226 7.25 -11.67 12.44
N SER A 227 6.15 -11.84 13.18
CA SER A 227 6.06 -11.42 14.58
C SER A 227 5.30 -12.41 15.47
N GLN A 228 4.94 -13.60 14.96
CA GLN A 228 4.09 -14.56 15.68
C GLN A 228 2.76 -13.95 16.13
N CYS A 229 2.21 -13.03 15.32
CA CYS A 229 1.01 -12.28 15.63
C CYS A 229 1.13 -11.37 16.89
N MET A 230 2.35 -10.93 17.22
CA MET A 230 2.62 -10.08 18.40
C MET A 230 2.80 -8.60 18.05
N ASP A 231 3.25 -8.27 16.84
CA ASP A 231 3.38 -6.89 16.37
C ASP A 231 2.26 -6.55 15.40
N HIS A 232 1.56 -5.46 15.66
CA HIS A 232 0.40 -5.02 14.88
C HIS A 232 0.71 -3.71 14.16
N THR A 233 0.64 -3.73 12.83
CA THR A 233 0.69 -2.52 12.01
C THR A 233 -0.71 -1.91 11.93
N VAL A 234 -0.87 -0.72 12.49
CA VAL A 234 -2.13 0.03 12.42
C VAL A 234 -2.22 0.70 11.05
N LEU A 235 -3.37 0.56 10.39
CA LEU A 235 -3.60 1.24 9.11
C LEU A 235 -3.91 2.73 9.32
N PRO A 236 -3.50 3.62 8.40
CA PRO A 236 -3.72 5.06 8.50
C PRO A 236 -5.17 5.49 8.25
N LEU A 237 -6.08 4.56 7.93
CA LEU A 237 -7.48 4.80 7.61
C LEU A 237 -8.37 4.03 8.58
N THR A 238 -9.30 4.73 9.25
CA THR A 238 -10.35 4.07 10.02
C THR A 238 -11.54 3.69 9.15
N ILE A 239 -12.40 2.81 9.66
CA ILE A 239 -13.67 2.45 8.99
C ILE A 239 -14.56 3.68 8.81
N SER A 240 -14.64 4.58 9.79
CA SER A 240 -15.42 5.82 9.65
C SER A 240 -14.84 6.76 8.60
N ASP A 241 -13.51 6.93 8.55
CA ASP A 241 -12.87 7.74 7.52
C ASP A 241 -13.18 7.21 6.11
N ALA A 242 -13.13 5.88 5.95
CA ALA A 242 -13.49 5.23 4.69
C ALA A 242 -14.97 5.45 4.34
N TYR A 243 -15.87 5.43 5.33
CA TYR A 243 -17.30 5.65 5.12
C TYR A 243 -17.62 7.08 4.70
N ASP A 244 -17.01 8.06 5.38
CA ASP A 244 -17.16 9.47 5.07
C ASP A 244 -16.72 9.77 3.63
N GLN A 245 -15.63 9.13 3.20
CA GLN A 245 -15.14 9.24 1.83
C GLN A 245 -16.07 8.57 0.83
N TYR A 246 -16.53 7.35 1.12
CA TYR A 246 -17.52 6.65 0.33
C TYR A 246 -18.77 7.51 0.09
N CYS A 247 -19.31 8.14 1.15
CA CYS A 247 -20.47 9.03 1.06
C CYS A 247 -20.21 10.27 0.18
N ARG A 248 -19.00 10.85 0.24
CA ARG A 248 -18.64 12.02 -0.59
C ARG A 248 -18.56 11.69 -2.08
N LEU A 249 -18.16 10.46 -2.42
CA LEU A 249 -18.07 9.99 -3.81
C LEU A 249 -19.45 9.58 -4.35
N HIS A 250 -20.31 9.03 -3.50
CA HIS A 250 -21.63 8.52 -3.88
C HIS A 250 -22.73 9.52 -3.48
N LYS A 251 -22.70 10.75 -4.01
CA LYS A 251 -23.60 11.86 -3.63
C LYS A 251 -25.10 11.62 -3.84
N GLN A 252 -25.51 10.50 -4.43
CA GLN A 252 -26.91 10.14 -4.67
C GLN A 252 -27.29 8.89 -3.88
N GLY A 253 -28.25 9.00 -2.96
CA GLY A 253 -28.84 7.89 -2.20
C GLY A 253 -28.65 7.99 -0.68
N SER A 254 -29.53 7.29 0.05
CA SER A 254 -29.30 6.99 1.47
C SER A 254 -28.28 5.85 1.53
N HIS A 255 -27.03 6.19 1.78
CA HIS A 255 -26.01 5.20 2.09
C HIS A 255 -26.15 4.77 3.54
N ASP A 256 -25.95 3.48 3.78
CA ASP A 256 -26.04 2.91 5.11
C ASP A 256 -24.75 2.13 5.36
N ASP A 257 -24.12 2.39 6.50
CA ASP A 257 -22.88 1.74 6.93
C ASP A 257 -23.12 0.34 7.52
N LYS A 258 -24.34 -0.19 7.34
CA LYS A 258 -24.79 -1.56 7.63
C LYS A 258 -23.80 -2.64 7.24
N ASN A 259 -23.22 -2.53 6.05
CA ASN A 259 -22.31 -3.52 5.50
C ASN A 259 -20.93 -2.90 5.31
N ILE A 260 -19.90 -3.60 5.78
CA ILE A 260 -18.51 -3.26 5.50
C ILE A 260 -17.89 -4.45 4.78
N TYR A 261 -17.16 -4.17 3.71
CA TYR A 261 -16.36 -5.11 2.97
C TYR A 261 -14.90 -4.69 3.05
N ILE A 262 -14.05 -5.53 3.61
CA ILE A 262 -12.61 -5.32 3.62
C ILE A 262 -12.00 -6.34 2.67
N TYR A 263 -11.43 -5.85 1.57
CA TYR A 263 -10.72 -6.66 0.59
C TYR A 263 -9.22 -6.50 0.79
N TRP A 264 -8.46 -7.57 0.57
CA TRP A 264 -7.01 -7.49 0.45
C TRP A 264 -6.47 -8.68 -0.31
N GLU A 265 -5.30 -8.50 -0.90
CA GLU A 265 -4.52 -9.58 -1.51
C GLU A 265 -3.38 -9.94 -0.56
N ALA A 266 -3.16 -11.23 -0.33
CA ALA A 266 -2.00 -11.68 0.42
C ALA A 266 -1.42 -12.96 -0.17
N MET A 267 -0.13 -13.15 0.03
CA MET A 267 0.61 -14.29 -0.47
C MET A 267 1.62 -14.75 0.56
N HIS A 268 1.77 -16.06 0.71
CA HIS A 268 2.69 -16.73 1.64
C HIS A 268 2.42 -16.43 3.13
N GLY A 269 2.85 -17.35 4.00
CA GLY A 269 2.72 -17.21 5.44
C GLY A 269 1.29 -17.22 5.96
N ASP A 270 1.18 -17.10 7.28
CA ASP A 270 -0.06 -16.89 8.01
C ASP A 270 -0.18 -15.42 8.44
N MET A 271 -1.40 -14.89 8.45
CA MET A 271 -1.65 -13.50 8.77
C MET A 271 -2.91 -13.29 9.61
N MET A 272 -2.95 -12.14 10.28
CA MET A 272 -4.07 -11.75 11.12
C MET A 272 -4.51 -10.34 10.75
N LEU A 273 -5.78 -10.19 10.38
CA LEU A 273 -6.48 -8.92 10.27
C LEU A 273 -7.32 -8.74 11.54
N THR A 274 -7.05 -7.69 12.30
CA THR A 274 -7.75 -7.40 13.55
C THR A 274 -8.47 -6.07 13.46
N LEU A 275 -9.73 -6.03 13.88
CA LEU A 275 -10.47 -4.78 14.04
C LEU A 275 -10.69 -4.48 15.50
N SER A 276 -10.56 -3.21 15.89
CA SER A 276 -10.75 -2.74 17.27
C SER A 276 -11.39 -1.35 17.32
N ASP A 277 -11.89 -0.99 18.49
CA ASP A 277 -12.43 0.35 18.79
C ASP A 277 -11.34 1.39 19.05
N GLU A 278 -10.16 0.98 19.50
CA GLU A 278 -8.98 1.82 19.71
C GLU A 278 -7.71 1.21 19.08
N PRO A 279 -6.65 1.98 18.77
CA PRO A 279 -5.41 1.43 18.26
C PRO A 279 -4.77 0.44 19.25
N ILE A 280 -4.38 -0.74 18.74
CA ILE A 280 -3.63 -1.74 19.49
C ILE A 280 -2.19 -1.25 19.66
N ASN A 281 -1.74 -1.18 20.91
CA ASN A 281 -0.37 -0.81 21.26
C ASN A 281 0.36 -2.04 21.82
N PRO A 282 1.37 -2.58 21.12
CA PRO A 282 2.10 -3.77 21.58
C PRO A 282 2.91 -3.53 22.86
N HIS A 283 3.10 -2.28 23.27
CA HIS A 283 3.88 -1.91 24.45
C HIS A 283 3.03 -1.62 25.69
N VAL A 284 1.70 -1.65 25.58
CA VAL A 284 0.78 -1.32 26.69
C VAL A 284 -0.29 -2.39 26.83
N SER A 285 -0.55 -2.81 28.08
CA SER A 285 -1.66 -3.73 28.35
C SER A 285 -3.01 -3.03 28.11
N GLN A 286 -3.80 -3.57 27.18
CA GLN A 286 -5.12 -3.04 26.82
C GLN A 286 -6.23 -4.10 27.00
N PRO A 287 -6.49 -4.59 28.22
CA PRO A 287 -7.42 -5.70 28.48
C PRO A 287 -8.89 -5.35 28.23
N HIS A 288 -9.20 -4.06 28.11
CA HIS A 288 -10.55 -3.56 27.84
C HIS A 288 -10.91 -3.64 26.36
N ILE A 289 -9.92 -3.64 25.46
CA ILE A 289 -10.15 -3.67 24.02
C ILE A 289 -10.72 -5.04 23.64
N ARG A 290 -11.84 -5.01 22.93
CA ARG A 290 -12.44 -6.18 22.29
C ARG A 290 -12.28 -6.07 20.79
N CYS A 291 -11.66 -7.10 20.22
CA CYS A 291 -11.32 -7.15 18.81
C CYS A 291 -12.17 -8.17 18.08
N LEU A 292 -12.46 -7.88 16.81
CA LEU A 292 -12.70 -8.92 15.81
C LEU A 292 -11.35 -9.41 15.32
N VAL A 293 -11.08 -10.70 15.46
CA VAL A 293 -9.86 -11.34 14.97
C VAL A 293 -10.21 -12.22 13.77
N CYS A 294 -9.62 -11.91 12.63
CA CYS A 294 -9.63 -12.72 11.42
C CYS A 294 -8.21 -13.28 11.24
N TYR A 295 -8.04 -14.58 11.48
CA TYR A 295 -6.78 -15.27 11.26
C TYR A 295 -6.88 -16.16 10.02
N ILE A 296 -5.89 -16.00 9.15
CA ILE A 296 -5.69 -16.79 7.94
C ILE A 296 -4.47 -17.66 8.18
N ALA A 297 -4.69 -18.97 8.13
CA ALA A 297 -3.64 -19.95 8.32
C ALA A 297 -2.63 -19.95 7.17
N GLU A 298 -1.45 -20.50 7.44
CA GLU A 298 -0.44 -20.69 6.40
C GLU A 298 -0.96 -21.63 5.30
N ARG A 299 -0.44 -21.46 4.09
CA ARG A 299 -0.79 -22.31 2.95
C ARG A 299 -0.62 -23.80 3.31
N PRO A 300 -1.53 -24.68 2.86
CA PRO A 300 -1.41 -26.11 3.09
C PRO A 300 -0.18 -26.68 2.38
N ALA A 301 0.47 -27.69 3.00
CA ALA A 301 1.56 -28.41 2.37
C ALA A 301 1.00 -29.29 1.22
N THR A 302 1.11 -28.81 -0.02
CA THR A 302 0.64 -29.53 -1.22
C THR A 302 1.51 -30.73 -1.60
N ALA A 303 2.65 -30.91 -0.93
CA ALA A 303 3.64 -31.95 -1.23
C ALA A 303 3.28 -33.35 -0.69
N THR A 304 2.24 -33.50 0.12
CA THR A 304 1.83 -34.79 0.69
C THR A 304 0.52 -35.30 0.10
N LEU A 305 0.41 -36.62 -0.11
CA LEU A 305 -0.80 -37.32 -0.60
C LEU A 305 -2.06 -37.02 0.25
N ASN A 306 -1.89 -36.56 1.49
CA ASN A 306 -2.95 -36.10 2.37
C ASN A 306 -2.91 -34.57 2.44
N TYR A 307 -3.99 -33.92 1.99
CA TYR A 307 -4.21 -32.49 2.21
C TYR A 307 -4.36 -32.23 3.71
N ASN A 308 -3.50 -31.38 4.26
CA ASN A 308 -3.59 -30.94 5.65
C ASN A 308 -3.40 -29.43 5.71
N GLU A 309 -4.40 -28.74 6.27
CA GLU A 309 -4.43 -27.29 6.40
C GLU A 309 -4.57 -26.94 7.89
N SER A 310 -3.76 -25.99 8.34
CA SER A 310 -3.97 -25.33 9.63
C SER A 310 -5.29 -24.56 9.61
N TYR A 311 -5.98 -24.44 10.75
CA TYR A 311 -7.31 -23.84 10.73
C TYR A 311 -7.25 -22.30 10.61
N SER A 312 -7.94 -21.76 9.61
CA SER A 312 -8.29 -20.34 9.56
C SER A 312 -9.51 -20.08 10.45
N TYR A 313 -9.65 -18.90 11.05
CA TYR A 313 -10.75 -18.66 12.00
C TYR A 313 -11.20 -17.19 12.13
N LEU A 314 -12.43 -17.04 12.61
CA LEU A 314 -13.01 -15.80 13.12
C LEU A 314 -13.22 -15.92 14.64
N ASN A 315 -12.85 -14.87 15.38
CA ASN A 315 -13.06 -14.84 16.82
C ASN A 315 -13.27 -13.42 17.37
N ALA A 316 -13.91 -13.33 18.54
CA ALA A 316 -13.91 -12.13 19.36
C ALA A 316 -12.93 -12.33 20.55
N GLY A 317 -12.14 -11.33 20.89
CA GLY A 317 -11.18 -11.46 22.00
C GLY A 317 -10.36 -10.23 22.30
N GLU A 318 -9.47 -10.34 23.27
CA GLU A 318 -8.41 -9.36 23.52
C GLU A 318 -7.32 -9.43 22.44
N PRO A 319 -6.58 -8.33 22.23
CA PRO A 319 -5.34 -8.34 21.45
C PRO A 319 -4.37 -9.45 21.90
N PHE A 320 -3.53 -9.94 20.99
CA PHE A 320 -2.44 -10.89 21.27
C PHE A 320 -2.83 -12.28 21.82
N ARG A 321 -4.12 -12.65 21.82
CA ARG A 321 -4.56 -13.98 22.28
C ARG A 321 -4.42 -15.09 21.23
N HIS A 322 -3.79 -14.81 20.08
CA HIS A 322 -3.61 -15.79 19.02
C HIS A 322 -2.92 -17.08 19.50
N GLY A 323 -1.82 -16.98 20.26
CA GLY A 323 -1.12 -18.17 20.79
C GLY A 323 -1.98 -19.02 21.73
N VAL A 324 -2.85 -18.40 22.53
CA VAL A 324 -3.80 -19.10 23.40
C VAL A 324 -4.88 -19.80 22.56
N ILE A 325 -5.46 -19.10 21.58
CA ILE A 325 -6.46 -19.66 20.66
C ILE A 325 -5.88 -20.83 19.87
N LYS A 326 -4.60 -20.75 19.46
CA LYS A 326 -3.88 -21.82 18.77
C LYS A 326 -3.74 -23.09 19.62
N THR A 327 -3.60 -22.92 20.93
CA THR A 327 -3.42 -24.03 21.88
C THR A 327 -4.75 -24.62 22.31
N ASP A 328 -5.74 -23.78 22.61
CA ASP A 328 -7.04 -24.19 23.16
C ASP A 328 -7.99 -24.70 22.07
N GLY A 329 -7.80 -24.30 20.81
CA GLY A 329 -8.66 -24.64 19.67
C GLY A 329 -10.07 -24.03 19.74
N ARG A 330 -10.35 -23.16 20.72
CA ARG A 330 -11.66 -22.53 20.91
C ARG A 330 -11.72 -21.19 20.19
N CYS A 331 -12.37 -21.21 19.03
CA CYS A 331 -12.69 -20.03 18.23
C CYS A 331 -14.20 -19.96 17.96
N SER A 332 -14.69 -18.79 17.57
CA SER A 332 -16.11 -18.60 17.30
C SER A 332 -16.55 -19.28 15.99
N SER A 333 -15.66 -19.38 15.00
CA SER A 333 -15.86 -20.17 13.78
C SER A 333 -14.51 -20.45 13.12
N SER A 334 -14.31 -21.63 12.51
CA SER A 334 -13.06 -22.01 11.85
C SER A 334 -13.26 -23.01 10.72
N SER A 335 -12.24 -23.14 9.86
CA SER A 335 -12.18 -24.15 8.80
C SER A 335 -10.76 -24.69 8.66
N GLN A 336 -10.65 -26.02 8.49
CA GLN A 336 -9.42 -26.77 8.14
C GLN A 336 -9.40 -27.20 6.67
N SER A 337 -10.26 -26.59 5.87
CA SER A 337 -10.34 -26.82 4.43
C SER A 337 -10.65 -25.52 3.70
N PHE A 338 -10.26 -24.38 4.29
CA PHE A 338 -10.58 -23.07 3.75
C PHE A 338 -10.00 -22.93 2.36
N TYR A 339 -8.77 -23.37 2.11
CA TYR A 339 -8.12 -23.30 0.79
C TYR A 339 -8.47 -24.43 -0.18
N ARG A 340 -9.34 -25.36 0.20
CA ARG A 340 -9.55 -26.58 -0.57
C ARG A 340 -10.11 -26.26 -1.96
N GLY A 341 -9.40 -26.69 -3.01
CA GLY A 341 -9.80 -26.46 -4.41
C GLY A 341 -9.39 -25.09 -4.97
N CYS A 342 -8.66 -24.29 -4.20
CA CYS A 342 -8.09 -23.01 -4.61
C CYS A 342 -6.61 -23.17 -4.99
N ASN A 343 -6.16 -22.43 -6.01
CA ASN A 343 -4.72 -22.33 -6.29
C ASN A 343 -4.10 -21.34 -5.29
N VAL A 344 -3.12 -21.79 -4.50
CA VAL A 344 -2.49 -21.01 -3.42
C VAL A 344 -1.03 -20.60 -3.72
N GLU A 345 -0.59 -20.76 -4.98
CA GLU A 345 0.80 -20.51 -5.39
C GLU A 345 1.09 -19.03 -5.74
N ASP A 346 0.09 -18.16 -5.68
CA ASP A 346 0.21 -16.72 -5.96
C ASP A 346 -0.71 -15.92 -5.01
N PHE A 347 -0.86 -14.62 -5.21
CA PHE A 347 -1.75 -13.76 -4.44
C PHE A 347 -3.19 -14.28 -4.42
N LEU A 348 -3.70 -14.45 -3.21
CA LEU A 348 -5.10 -14.76 -2.93
C LEU A 348 -5.82 -13.48 -2.54
N THR A 349 -7.01 -13.28 -3.10
CA THR A 349 -7.88 -12.17 -2.71
C THR A 349 -8.78 -12.65 -1.57
N TYR A 350 -8.78 -11.94 -0.45
CA TYR A 350 -9.66 -12.19 0.69
C TYR A 350 -10.71 -11.11 0.79
N CYS A 351 -11.89 -11.49 1.30
CA CYS A 351 -12.96 -10.55 1.61
C CYS A 351 -13.50 -10.87 3.01
N LEU A 352 -13.42 -9.88 3.90
CA LEU A 352 -14.11 -9.89 5.19
C LEU A 352 -15.36 -9.02 5.10
N ARG A 353 -16.54 -9.65 5.07
CA ARG A 353 -17.83 -8.98 5.11
C ARG A 353 -18.34 -8.87 6.54
N ILE A 354 -18.75 -7.68 6.94
CA ILE A 354 -19.27 -7.38 8.29
C ILE A 354 -20.65 -6.77 8.13
N GLU A 355 -21.64 -7.40 8.73
CA GLU A 355 -23.05 -6.97 8.71
C GLU A 355 -23.44 -6.49 10.11
N LYS A 356 -23.34 -5.18 10.35
CA LYS A 356 -23.50 -4.57 11.68
C LYS A 356 -24.86 -4.87 12.33
N ASN A 357 -25.92 -4.88 11.52
CA ASN A 357 -27.29 -5.08 12.01
C ASN A 357 -27.56 -6.50 12.51
N THR A 358 -27.00 -7.48 11.83
CA THR A 358 -27.20 -8.89 12.18
C THR A 358 -26.12 -9.36 13.16
N GLY A 359 -24.99 -8.66 13.27
CA GLY A 359 -23.83 -9.14 14.01
C GLY A 359 -23.04 -10.20 13.24
N GLN A 360 -23.34 -10.41 11.95
CA GLN A 360 -22.72 -11.45 11.14
C GLN A 360 -21.39 -10.99 10.54
N VAL A 361 -20.40 -11.87 10.56
CA VAL A 361 -19.11 -11.70 9.91
C VAL A 361 -18.85 -12.92 9.03
N THR A 362 -18.46 -12.69 7.79
CA THR A 362 -18.16 -13.73 6.80
C THR A 362 -16.80 -13.48 6.19
N LEU A 363 -15.93 -14.48 6.25
CA LEU A 363 -14.64 -14.50 5.56
C LEU A 363 -14.74 -15.42 4.33
N SER A 364 -14.38 -14.88 3.17
CA SER A 364 -14.26 -15.61 1.92
C SER A 364 -12.92 -15.30 1.25
N HIS A 365 -12.54 -16.10 0.26
CA HIS A 365 -11.34 -15.86 -0.53
C HIS A 365 -11.51 -16.35 -1.98
N ALA A 366 -10.64 -15.86 -2.86
CA ALA A 366 -10.52 -16.21 -4.26
C ALA A 366 -9.08 -16.52 -4.64
N GLY A 367 -8.94 -17.46 -5.58
CA GLY A 367 -7.67 -17.77 -6.19
C GLY A 367 -7.14 -16.64 -7.08
N PRO A 368 -5.91 -16.79 -7.63
CA PRO A 368 -5.31 -15.82 -8.54
C PRO A 368 -6.09 -15.63 -9.86
N ASN A 369 -6.94 -16.60 -10.21
CA ASN A 369 -7.90 -16.52 -11.32
C ASN A 369 -9.16 -15.72 -10.96
N SER A 370 -9.19 -15.11 -9.77
CA SER A 370 -10.31 -14.37 -9.18
C SER A 370 -11.58 -15.20 -9.01
N ILE A 371 -11.49 -16.53 -9.03
CA ILE A 371 -12.62 -17.40 -8.73
C ILE A 371 -12.69 -17.62 -7.23
N TYR A 372 -13.78 -17.15 -6.61
CA TYR A 372 -14.02 -17.36 -5.18
C TYR A 372 -14.20 -18.84 -4.87
N CYS A 373 -13.53 -19.30 -3.82
CA CYS A 373 -13.79 -20.61 -3.26
C CYS A 373 -15.15 -20.61 -2.56
N TYR A 374 -15.85 -21.74 -2.62
CA TYR A 374 -17.15 -21.90 -1.98
C TYR A 374 -17.05 -21.97 -0.45
N GLU A 375 -15.90 -22.40 0.08
CA GLU A 375 -15.67 -22.47 1.51
C GLU A 375 -15.58 -21.06 2.10
N THR A 376 -16.44 -20.79 3.08
CA THR A 376 -16.49 -19.51 3.81
C THR A 376 -16.51 -19.78 5.30
N ILE A 377 -15.91 -18.88 6.08
CA ILE A 377 -15.98 -18.94 7.55
C ILE A 377 -16.95 -17.86 7.98
N THR A 378 -18.10 -18.27 8.51
CA THR A 378 -19.16 -17.36 8.96
C THR A 378 -19.37 -17.48 10.46
N CYS A 379 -19.56 -16.36 11.14
CA CYS A 379 -19.90 -16.31 12.56
C CYS A 379 -20.89 -15.17 12.84
N LYS A 380 -21.67 -15.28 13.93
CA LYS A 380 -22.56 -14.23 14.42
C LYS A 380 -22.16 -13.84 15.83
N PHE A 381 -21.80 -12.58 16.03
CA PHE A 381 -21.42 -12.03 17.33
C PHE A 381 -22.60 -11.33 17.98
N LEU A 382 -22.78 -11.57 19.28
CA LEU A 382 -23.73 -10.81 20.09
C LEU A 382 -23.12 -9.45 20.43
N LYS A 383 -23.91 -8.38 20.38
CA LYS A 383 -23.47 -7.02 20.72
C LYS A 383 -22.79 -6.92 22.10
N ALA A 384 -23.25 -7.72 23.07
CA ALA A 384 -22.65 -7.78 24.40
C ALA A 384 -21.24 -8.41 24.43
N SER A 385 -20.93 -9.30 23.48
CA SER A 385 -19.61 -9.93 23.35
C SER A 385 -18.65 -9.12 22.47
N LEU A 386 -19.17 -8.55 21.38
CA LEU A 386 -18.44 -7.73 20.43
C LEU A 386 -19.44 -6.84 19.68
N ASP A 387 -19.34 -5.54 19.88
CA ASP A 387 -20.18 -4.57 19.18
C ASP A 387 -19.53 -4.16 17.86
N LEU A 388 -19.98 -4.76 16.75
CA LEU A 388 -19.44 -4.48 15.42
C LEU A 388 -19.58 -3.01 14.99
N ASN A 389 -20.48 -2.24 15.64
CA ASN A 389 -20.65 -0.81 15.36
C ASN A 389 -19.51 0.05 15.94
N LYS A 390 -18.73 -0.49 16.88
CA LYS A 390 -17.63 0.23 17.54
C LYS A 390 -16.28 -0.01 16.87
N LEU A 391 -16.17 -0.95 15.95
CA LEU A 391 -14.92 -1.28 15.29
C LEU A 391 -14.52 -0.14 14.34
N GLN A 392 -13.34 0.43 14.54
CA GLN A 392 -12.84 1.59 13.81
C GLN A 392 -11.46 1.35 13.21
N TYR A 393 -10.53 0.79 13.99
CA TYR A 393 -9.13 0.64 13.60
C TYR A 393 -8.89 -0.73 12.99
N ILE A 394 -8.08 -0.77 11.93
CA ILE A 394 -7.67 -1.99 11.25
C ILE A 394 -6.19 -2.21 11.56
N HIS A 395 -5.87 -3.45 11.93
CA HIS A 395 -4.52 -3.88 12.25
C HIS A 395 -4.16 -5.10 11.45
N LEU A 396 -2.90 -5.15 11.02
CA LEU A 396 -2.33 -6.29 10.34
C LEU A 396 -1.16 -6.86 11.14
N SER A 397 -1.08 -8.18 11.19
CA SER A 397 0.04 -8.89 11.80
C SER A 397 0.33 -10.17 11.01
N ALA A 398 1.55 -10.68 11.15
CA ALA A 398 2.00 -11.90 10.50
C ALA A 398 2.50 -12.89 11.54
N GLY A 399 2.31 -14.18 11.26
CA GLY A 399 2.80 -15.24 12.12
C GLY A 399 4.29 -15.46 11.93
N SER A 400 4.66 -16.64 11.41
CA SER A 400 6.06 -17.07 11.38
C SER A 400 6.85 -16.61 10.15
N GLN A 401 6.14 -16.18 9.11
CA GLN A 401 6.73 -15.79 7.83
C GLN A 401 6.39 -14.34 7.51
N LYS A 402 7.19 -13.72 6.65
CA LYS A 402 6.84 -12.41 6.07
C LYS A 402 5.60 -12.57 5.17
N VAL A 403 4.69 -11.60 5.21
CA VAL A 403 3.46 -11.62 4.41
C VAL A 403 3.34 -10.32 3.61
N PRO A 404 3.54 -10.34 2.27
CA PRO A 404 3.10 -9.25 1.41
C PRO A 404 1.57 -9.13 1.41
N VAL A 405 1.07 -7.94 1.72
CA VAL A 405 -0.32 -7.53 1.58
C VAL A 405 -0.42 -6.45 0.51
N ARG A 406 -1.36 -6.59 -0.42
CA ARG A 406 -1.60 -5.62 -1.51
C ARG A 406 -3.07 -5.26 -1.56
N ASN A 407 -3.36 -4.07 -2.08
CA ASN A 407 -4.72 -3.59 -2.36
C ASN A 407 -5.70 -3.78 -1.18
N LEU A 408 -5.27 -3.49 0.05
CA LEU A 408 -6.21 -3.51 1.17
C LEU A 408 -7.15 -2.30 1.05
N ILE A 409 -8.43 -2.59 0.83
CA ILE A 409 -9.48 -1.62 0.52
C ILE A 409 -10.67 -1.85 1.45
N ILE A 410 -11.27 -0.77 1.92
CA ILE A 410 -12.51 -0.77 2.70
C ILE A 410 -13.61 -0.21 1.81
N ASN A 411 -14.74 -0.91 1.71
CA ASN A 411 -15.91 -0.45 0.98
C ASN A 411 -17.20 -0.79 1.74
N PHE A 412 -18.32 -0.17 1.33
CA PHE A 412 -19.64 -0.29 1.95
C PHE A 412 -20.67 -0.92 1.01
N GLU A 413 -20.21 -1.27 -0.19
CA GLU A 413 -20.91 -2.10 -1.16
C GLU A 413 -19.98 -3.20 -1.70
N LEU A 414 -20.58 -4.24 -2.27
CA LEU A 414 -19.85 -5.33 -2.89
C LEU A 414 -19.15 -4.82 -4.16
N MET A 415 -17.84 -5.05 -4.28
CA MET A 415 -17.08 -4.66 -5.48
C MET A 415 -17.04 -5.83 -6.46
N SER A 416 -17.82 -5.76 -7.54
CA SER A 416 -17.92 -6.82 -8.55
C SER A 416 -16.55 -7.23 -9.11
N ASP A 417 -15.67 -6.26 -9.35
CA ASP A 417 -14.35 -6.48 -9.94
C ASP A 417 -13.39 -7.24 -9.01
N LEU A 418 -13.62 -7.15 -7.69
CA LEU A 418 -12.88 -7.88 -6.66
C LEU A 418 -13.64 -9.09 -6.14
N HIS A 419 -14.85 -9.33 -6.67
CA HIS A 419 -15.74 -10.42 -6.28
C HIS A 419 -16.38 -11.14 -7.48
N PRO A 420 -15.61 -11.61 -8.49
CA PRO A 420 -16.22 -12.36 -9.58
C PRO A 420 -16.61 -13.77 -9.10
N SER A 421 -17.91 -14.02 -8.96
CA SER A 421 -18.45 -15.37 -8.77
C SER A 421 -19.04 -15.88 -10.08
N PHE A 422 -18.60 -17.04 -10.56
CA PHE A 422 -19.11 -17.67 -11.79
C PHE A 422 -20.42 -18.45 -11.60
N ASP A 423 -20.82 -18.78 -10.36
CA ASP A 423 -21.95 -19.66 -10.11
C ASP A 423 -22.60 -19.42 -8.74
N THR A 424 -23.83 -18.91 -8.75
CA THR A 424 -24.64 -18.65 -7.55
C THR A 424 -25.44 -19.86 -7.07
N ASN A 425 -25.46 -20.97 -7.83
CA ASN A 425 -26.46 -22.04 -7.67
C ASN A 425 -25.88 -23.44 -7.40
N PHE A 426 -24.61 -23.56 -7.01
CA PHE A 426 -23.88 -24.82 -6.83
C PHE A 426 -24.77 -25.98 -6.33
N LYS A 427 -25.24 -26.84 -7.26
CA LYS A 427 -25.78 -28.14 -6.90
C LYS A 427 -24.59 -29.00 -6.54
N ARG A 428 -24.43 -29.35 -5.26
CA ARG A 428 -23.54 -30.43 -4.84
C ARG A 428 -23.84 -31.63 -5.74
N GLY A 429 -22.85 -32.07 -6.52
CA GLY A 429 -22.94 -33.30 -7.29
C GLY A 429 -22.96 -34.48 -6.32
N ASP A 430 -24.11 -34.77 -5.72
CA ASP A 430 -24.40 -36.04 -5.08
C ASP A 430 -24.70 -37.09 -6.15
N GLU A 431 -23.79 -37.26 -7.13
CA GLU A 431 -23.85 -38.40 -8.04
C GLU A 431 -22.45 -38.96 -8.26
N ALA A 432 -22.26 -40.14 -7.69
CA ALA A 432 -21.14 -41.01 -7.96
C ALA A 432 -20.90 -41.09 -9.48
N PHE A 433 -19.66 -40.87 -9.89
CA PHE A 433 -19.20 -41.18 -11.24
C PHE A 433 -19.74 -42.56 -11.66
N PRO A 434 -20.55 -42.68 -12.73
CA PRO A 434 -20.85 -43.97 -13.29
C PRO A 434 -19.55 -44.51 -13.87
N ARG A 435 -19.00 -45.55 -13.24
CA ARG A 435 -17.91 -46.35 -13.80
C ARG A 435 -18.38 -46.86 -15.16
N SER A 436 -17.95 -46.23 -16.24
CA SER A 436 -18.09 -46.77 -17.58
C SER A 436 -17.12 -47.94 -17.71
N LYS A 437 -17.62 -49.16 -17.46
CA LYS A 437 -17.04 -50.36 -18.05
C LYS A 437 -17.25 -50.25 -19.56
N LYS A 438 -16.22 -49.88 -20.31
CA LYS A 438 -16.11 -50.24 -21.71
C LYS A 438 -14.91 -51.17 -21.88
N SER A 439 -15.23 -52.44 -22.10
CA SER A 439 -14.33 -53.42 -22.69
C SER A 439 -13.93 -52.92 -24.08
N TYR A 440 -12.64 -52.90 -24.35
CA TYR A 440 -12.12 -52.77 -25.70
C TYR A 440 -12.03 -54.18 -26.29
N ASP A 441 -12.96 -54.50 -27.20
CA ASP A 441 -12.73 -55.55 -28.18
C ASP A 441 -11.82 -55.00 -29.28
N VAL A 442 -10.80 -55.79 -29.59
CA VAL A 442 -9.78 -55.54 -30.60
C VAL A 442 -10.18 -56.33 -31.84
N ASP A 443 -10.48 -55.65 -32.95
CA ASP A 443 -10.41 -56.17 -34.32
C ASP A 443 -10.20 -54.96 -35.25
N ARG A 444 -9.01 -54.82 -35.85
CA ARG A 444 -8.64 -55.27 -37.21
C ARG A 444 -9.53 -54.67 -38.31
N ASP A 445 -9.04 -53.59 -38.92
CA ASP A 445 -8.43 -53.62 -40.26
C ASP A 445 -7.58 -52.35 -40.50
#